data_AF-A0A348MJ91-F1
#
_entry.id   AF-A0A348MJ91-F1
#
_cell.length_a   1.000
_cell.length_b   1.000
_cell.length_c   1.000
_cell.angle_alpha   90.00
_cell.angle_beta   90.00
_cell.angle_gamma   90.00
#
_symmetry.space_group_name_H-M   'P 1'
#
loop_
_entity.id
_entity.type
_entity.pdbx_description
1 polymer ?
#
loop_
_entity_poly.entity_id
_entity_poly.type
_entity_poly.pdbx_seq_one_letter_code
_entity_poly.pdbx_strand_id
1 'polypeptide(L)'
;MIPKNIKKEHIIKAIEEIKKIGLPSRRNSKKFWLKYKGKLYPPKHIISLANKYANGKELDPKEFSGGAETNKFLKELGFNIVESLFEKTITKTLKENRRKKISKSNHNERCPKCKETVKELLEKIYGKVEVNYNLKVGTLPEDFKNTPYYEQLKNIYEALQNNRGFKKFVKSKTLPNCDFFVSNQKFIVEFDETQHFTKQRGLTLKNYPEKLELGFDRRRWIELCDRFKSKDNDPPYRDEQRSWYDTIRDFLPSIKEDLKPTVRLFSKDYVWCSFDPKKKSDVKRFEKILKGDSENWEIEEIREETNPSIARVIIKDEWEGNFNDAKRLLENICEKWPKDRKVKFLITCGGFIQFDWPKSISQKDIGDNKNPNENSLKKLLEEAENLAKNLLNCGLDKKLSKFTDYITLGIDTYKEKISKTNNYIGNLHAELVVLVDLRNKKFYLTGKSYPTSNQQKGLVRITDLKTHFFDLDDVGKLMILGCNDLTIFNPRSKNAKGWRKDVRNEFLELAKSENPKIVLQHPHTTVKKKTWLNAWNGLRKTLPSVEIYSSSGRYYESDRLDKDCLDDILKSTKKGNTSTIDFIIKKISIT
;
A
#
# COMPACT_ATOMS: atom_id res chain seq x y z
N MET A 1 -29.85 -30.31 -31.58
CA MET A 1 -31.15 -29.76 -31.12
C MET A 1 -31.69 -30.66 -30.03
N ILE A 2 -32.55 -30.13 -29.16
CA ILE A 2 -33.20 -30.93 -28.11
C ILE A 2 -34.21 -31.92 -28.71
N PRO A 3 -34.12 -33.23 -28.43
CA PRO A 3 -35.09 -34.22 -28.93
C PRO A 3 -36.51 -33.96 -28.42
N LYS A 4 -37.48 -33.91 -29.35
CA LYS A 4 -38.90 -33.58 -29.05
C LYS A 4 -39.62 -34.66 -28.22
N ASN A 5 -39.06 -35.87 -28.12
CA ASN A 5 -39.62 -36.97 -27.34
C ASN A 5 -39.30 -36.87 -25.83
N ILE A 6 -38.48 -35.91 -25.41
CA ILE A 6 -38.26 -35.64 -23.98
C ILE A 6 -39.53 -34.99 -23.40
N LYS A 7 -40.23 -35.71 -22.52
CA LYS A 7 -41.46 -35.25 -21.85
C LYS A 7 -41.19 -34.73 -20.43
N LYS A 8 -42.20 -34.08 -19.84
CA LYS A 8 -42.17 -33.52 -18.48
C LYS A 8 -41.71 -34.53 -17.42
N GLU A 9 -42.12 -35.79 -17.53
CA GLU A 9 -41.74 -36.86 -16.60
C GLU A 9 -40.22 -37.13 -16.60
N HIS A 10 -39.57 -37.07 -17.77
CA HIS A 10 -38.12 -37.26 -17.89
C HIS A 10 -37.34 -36.12 -17.22
N ILE A 11 -37.86 -34.89 -17.31
CA ILE A 11 -37.31 -33.72 -16.61
C ILE A 11 -37.38 -33.90 -15.09
N ILE A 12 -38.49 -34.44 -14.57
CA ILE A 12 -38.67 -34.68 -13.14
C ILE A 12 -37.69 -35.76 -12.66
N LYS A 13 -37.56 -36.88 -13.38
CA LYS A 13 -36.57 -37.94 -13.07
C LYS A 13 -35.14 -37.40 -13.02
N ALA A 14 -34.76 -36.53 -13.97
CA ALA A 14 -33.45 -35.88 -13.97
C ALA A 14 -33.22 -34.97 -12.75
N ILE A 15 -34.25 -34.25 -12.29
CA ILE A 15 -34.16 -33.42 -11.07
C ILE A 15 -33.97 -34.30 -9.82
N GLU A 16 -34.62 -35.46 -9.76
CA GLU A 16 -34.48 -36.40 -8.64
C GLU A 16 -33.08 -37.04 -8.59
N GLU A 17 -32.51 -37.40 -9.74
CA GLU A 17 -31.13 -37.90 -9.81
C GLU A 17 -30.12 -36.84 -9.33
N ILE A 18 -30.28 -35.59 -9.75
CA ILE A 18 -29.45 -34.47 -9.27
C ILE A 18 -29.56 -34.29 -7.76
N LYS A 19 -30.74 -34.48 -7.16
CA LYS A 19 -30.92 -34.38 -5.70
C LYS A 19 -30.18 -35.50 -4.95
N LYS A 20 -30.09 -36.69 -5.51
CA LYS A 20 -29.47 -37.86 -4.87
C LYS A 20 -27.93 -37.84 -4.98
N ILE A 21 -27.40 -37.40 -6.12
CA ILE A 21 -25.97 -37.51 -6.45
C ILE A 21 -25.22 -36.17 -6.28
N GLY A 22 -25.92 -35.04 -6.31
CA GLY A 22 -25.33 -33.70 -6.26
C GLY A 22 -24.86 -33.18 -7.63
N LEU A 23 -24.61 -31.87 -7.73
CA LEU A 23 -24.20 -31.21 -8.97
C LEU A 23 -22.67 -31.20 -9.15
N PRO A 24 -22.13 -31.68 -10.28
CA PRO A 24 -20.71 -31.50 -10.61
C PRO A 24 -20.37 -30.02 -10.79
N SER A 25 -19.27 -29.55 -10.19
CA SER A 25 -18.85 -28.13 -10.14
C SER A 25 -18.69 -27.46 -11.52
N ARG A 26 -18.49 -28.24 -12.60
CA ARG A 26 -18.39 -27.76 -13.99
C ARG A 26 -19.74 -27.62 -14.74
N ARG A 27 -20.86 -28.13 -14.20
CA ARG A 27 -22.17 -28.14 -14.88
C ARG A 27 -23.19 -27.14 -14.29
N ASN A 28 -22.70 -26.12 -13.57
CA ASN A 28 -23.55 -25.07 -12.99
C ASN A 28 -23.99 -24.03 -14.03
N SER A 29 -25.24 -23.57 -13.93
CA SER A 29 -25.75 -22.52 -14.81
C SER A 29 -25.26 -21.14 -14.35
N LYS A 30 -24.89 -20.27 -15.30
CA LYS A 30 -24.40 -18.92 -15.00
C LYS A 30 -25.48 -17.85 -15.09
N LYS A 31 -26.57 -18.11 -15.84
CA LYS A 31 -27.56 -17.09 -16.23
C LYS A 31 -29.01 -17.46 -15.94
N PHE A 32 -29.44 -18.69 -16.22
CA PHE A 32 -30.83 -19.11 -16.06
C PHE A 32 -30.94 -20.32 -15.14
N TRP A 33 -32.00 -20.38 -14.33
CA TRP A 33 -32.23 -21.47 -13.38
C TRP A 33 -33.65 -21.99 -13.53
N LEU A 34 -33.81 -23.31 -13.52
CA LEU A 34 -35.11 -23.95 -13.44
C LEU A 34 -35.51 -24.01 -11.96
N LYS A 35 -36.65 -23.42 -11.61
CA LYS A 35 -37.20 -23.45 -10.25
C LYS A 35 -38.23 -24.56 -10.13
N TYR A 36 -37.97 -25.54 -9.28
CA TYR A 36 -38.90 -26.65 -9.02
C TYR A 36 -38.95 -26.97 -7.52
N LYS A 37 -40.16 -26.97 -6.94
CA LYS A 37 -40.41 -27.15 -5.49
C LYS A 37 -39.48 -26.30 -4.60
N GLY A 38 -39.34 -25.02 -4.94
CA GLY A 38 -38.53 -24.05 -4.17
C GLY A 38 -37.01 -24.12 -4.39
N LYS A 39 -36.48 -25.10 -5.13
CA LYS A 39 -35.03 -25.24 -5.41
C LYS A 39 -34.68 -24.87 -6.85
N LEU A 40 -33.43 -24.46 -7.07
CA LEU A 40 -32.91 -24.02 -8.37
C LEU A 40 -31.98 -25.07 -8.98
N TYR A 41 -32.15 -25.31 -10.28
CA TYR A 41 -31.39 -26.32 -11.01
C TYR A 41 -30.88 -25.79 -12.37
N PRO A 42 -29.71 -26.24 -12.86
CA PRO A 42 -29.17 -25.79 -14.14
C PRO A 42 -30.00 -26.33 -15.33
N PRO A 43 -30.67 -25.47 -16.12
CA PRO A 43 -31.59 -25.90 -17.17
C PRO A 43 -30.93 -26.80 -18.23
N LYS A 44 -29.72 -26.43 -18.68
CA LYS A 44 -29.03 -27.19 -19.74
C LYS A 44 -28.60 -28.58 -19.25
N HIS A 45 -28.16 -28.68 -18.00
CA HIS A 45 -27.76 -29.96 -17.44
C HIS A 45 -28.97 -30.88 -17.23
N ILE A 46 -30.11 -30.32 -16.79
CA ILE A 46 -31.36 -31.07 -16.67
C ILE A 46 -31.76 -31.72 -18.00
N ILE A 47 -31.69 -31.00 -19.12
CA ILE A 47 -32.09 -31.56 -20.42
C ILE A 47 -31.12 -32.67 -20.86
N SER A 48 -29.83 -32.47 -20.62
CA SER A 48 -28.80 -33.48 -20.89
C SER A 48 -29.07 -34.79 -20.15
N LEU A 49 -29.42 -34.72 -18.86
CA LEU A 49 -29.81 -35.87 -18.05
C LEU A 49 -31.18 -36.44 -18.41
N ALA A 50 -32.16 -35.60 -18.72
CA ALA A 50 -33.50 -36.06 -19.10
C ALA A 50 -33.49 -36.91 -20.38
N ASN A 51 -32.55 -36.64 -21.28
CA ASN A 51 -32.35 -37.47 -22.47
C ASN A 51 -31.91 -38.91 -22.13
N LYS A 52 -31.21 -39.12 -21.02
CA LYS A 52 -30.87 -40.47 -20.53
C LYS A 52 -32.13 -41.29 -20.25
N TYR A 53 -33.15 -40.66 -19.70
CA TYR A 53 -34.44 -41.31 -19.40
C TYR A 53 -35.33 -41.46 -20.63
N ALA A 54 -35.22 -40.56 -21.61
CA ALA A 54 -36.02 -40.63 -22.84
C ALA A 54 -35.43 -41.57 -23.89
N ASN A 55 -34.09 -41.64 -23.98
CA ASN A 55 -33.35 -42.20 -25.11
C ASN A 55 -32.17 -43.09 -24.68
N GLY A 56 -32.05 -43.43 -23.40
CA GLY A 56 -31.03 -44.35 -22.87
C GLY A 56 -29.62 -43.78 -22.69
N LYS A 57 -29.34 -42.53 -23.14
CA LYS A 57 -28.03 -41.86 -23.00
C LYS A 57 -28.15 -40.38 -22.66
N GLU A 58 -27.19 -39.84 -21.91
CA GLU A 58 -27.09 -38.38 -21.71
C GLU A 58 -26.91 -37.68 -23.06
N LEU A 59 -27.60 -36.55 -23.26
CA LEU A 59 -27.40 -35.73 -24.46
C LEU A 59 -26.12 -34.92 -24.30
N ASP A 60 -25.23 -34.93 -25.29
CA ASP A 60 -24.02 -34.12 -25.23
C ASP A 60 -24.41 -32.63 -25.15
N PRO A 61 -23.96 -31.88 -24.12
CA PRO A 61 -24.21 -30.46 -24.01
C PRO A 61 -23.71 -29.63 -25.21
N LYS A 62 -22.91 -30.16 -26.13
CA LYS A 62 -22.52 -29.52 -27.40
C LYS A 62 -23.58 -29.64 -28.49
N GLU A 63 -24.46 -30.65 -28.43
CA GLU A 63 -25.47 -30.92 -29.46
C GLU A 63 -26.67 -29.96 -29.40
N PHE A 64 -26.81 -29.17 -28.34
CA PHE A 64 -27.89 -28.19 -28.19
C PHE A 64 -27.39 -26.94 -27.46
N SER A 65 -28.03 -25.80 -27.74
CA SER A 65 -27.66 -24.53 -27.15
C SER A 65 -28.30 -24.33 -25.78
N GLY A 66 -27.54 -23.71 -24.87
CA GLY A 66 -28.05 -23.24 -23.59
C GLY A 66 -28.81 -21.92 -23.76
N GLY A 67 -29.54 -21.48 -22.74
CA GLY A 67 -30.27 -20.20 -22.81
C GLY A 67 -31.59 -20.35 -23.55
N ALA A 68 -31.80 -19.64 -24.67
CA ALA A 68 -33.12 -19.53 -25.31
C ALA A 68 -33.74 -20.87 -25.72
N GLU A 69 -32.98 -21.75 -26.40
CA GLU A 69 -33.47 -23.07 -26.85
C GLU A 69 -33.87 -23.95 -25.65
N THR A 70 -32.96 -24.11 -24.69
CA THR A 70 -33.17 -24.86 -23.44
C THR A 70 -34.34 -24.31 -22.62
N ASN A 71 -34.42 -22.98 -22.46
CA ASN A 71 -35.44 -22.34 -21.63
C ASN A 71 -36.81 -22.41 -22.29
N LYS A 72 -36.90 -22.23 -23.61
CA LYS A 72 -38.15 -22.35 -24.37
C LYS A 72 -38.71 -23.75 -24.23
N PHE A 73 -37.88 -24.77 -24.47
CA PHE A 73 -38.26 -26.17 -24.35
C PHE A 73 -38.80 -26.51 -22.94
N LEU A 74 -38.11 -26.09 -21.88
CA LEU A 74 -38.55 -26.36 -20.50
C LEU A 74 -39.82 -25.59 -20.13
N LYS A 75 -40.00 -24.37 -20.63
CA LYS A 75 -41.24 -23.59 -20.44
C LYS A 75 -42.43 -24.23 -21.15
N GLU A 76 -42.25 -24.74 -22.35
CA GLU A 76 -43.30 -25.47 -23.10
C GLU A 76 -43.74 -26.75 -22.35
N LEU A 77 -42.83 -27.40 -21.62
CA LEU A 77 -43.15 -28.51 -20.71
C LEU A 77 -43.75 -28.07 -19.36
N GLY A 78 -43.98 -26.77 -19.17
CA GLY A 78 -44.61 -26.19 -17.97
C GLY A 78 -43.68 -25.93 -16.79
N PHE A 79 -42.37 -25.80 -17.00
CA PHE A 79 -41.42 -25.45 -15.93
C PHE A 79 -41.13 -23.95 -15.88
N ASN A 80 -40.98 -23.42 -14.66
CA ASN A 80 -40.61 -22.03 -14.45
C ASN A 80 -39.09 -21.83 -14.54
N ILE A 81 -38.65 -20.96 -15.45
CA ILE A 81 -37.25 -20.56 -15.59
C ILE A 81 -37.08 -19.13 -15.09
N VAL A 82 -36.21 -18.95 -14.10
CA VAL A 82 -35.83 -17.65 -13.55
C VAL A 82 -34.46 -17.22 -14.07
N GLU A 83 -34.30 -15.94 -14.38
CA GLU A 83 -33.02 -15.34 -14.77
C GLU A 83 -32.29 -14.84 -13.52
N SER A 84 -30.99 -15.10 -13.43
CA SER A 84 -30.12 -14.49 -12.43
C SER A 84 -30.06 -12.99 -12.71
N LEU A 85 -30.50 -12.17 -11.75
CA LEU A 85 -30.49 -10.70 -11.83
C LEU A 85 -29.07 -10.09 -11.99
N PHE A 86 -28.03 -10.92 -12.05
CA PHE A 86 -26.64 -10.51 -12.26
C PHE A 86 -26.33 -9.95 -13.66
N GLU A 87 -27.12 -10.24 -14.71
CA GLU A 87 -26.73 -9.88 -16.09
C GLU A 87 -27.50 -8.72 -16.75
N LYS A 88 -28.69 -8.34 -16.28
CA LYS A 88 -29.38 -7.16 -16.85
C LYS A 88 -28.64 -5.85 -16.55
N THR A 89 -27.87 -5.80 -15.46
CA THR A 89 -26.99 -4.68 -15.11
C THR A 89 -25.74 -4.61 -16.01
N ILE A 90 -25.34 -5.72 -16.64
CA ILE A 90 -24.09 -5.87 -17.40
C ILE A 90 -24.26 -5.48 -18.88
N THR A 91 -25.41 -5.75 -19.52
CA THR A 91 -25.56 -5.48 -20.96
C THR A 91 -25.79 -4.01 -21.32
N LYS A 92 -26.39 -3.20 -20.42
CA LYS A 92 -26.49 -1.75 -20.63
C LYS A 92 -25.13 -1.07 -20.41
N THR A 93 -24.35 -1.53 -19.42
CA THR A 93 -22.95 -1.12 -19.24
C THR A 93 -22.05 -1.56 -20.39
N LEU A 94 -22.27 -2.71 -21.04
CA LEU A 94 -21.36 -3.20 -22.09
C LEU A 94 -21.45 -2.47 -23.43
N LYS A 95 -22.59 -1.86 -23.80
CA LYS A 95 -22.66 -1.01 -25.00
C LYS A 95 -22.05 0.38 -24.76
N GLU A 96 -22.17 0.94 -23.57
CA GLU A 96 -21.43 2.15 -23.17
C GLU A 96 -19.93 1.85 -22.94
N ASN A 97 -19.59 0.65 -22.46
CA ASN A 97 -18.21 0.23 -22.19
C ASN A 97 -17.45 -0.27 -23.42
N ARG A 98 -18.10 -0.51 -24.58
CA ARG A 98 -17.37 -0.74 -25.84
C ARG A 98 -16.74 0.54 -26.40
N ARG A 99 -17.20 1.74 -25.98
CA ARG A 99 -16.48 3.00 -26.21
C ARG A 99 -15.44 3.33 -25.13
N LYS A 100 -15.49 2.68 -23.96
CA LYS A 100 -14.58 2.95 -22.81
C LYS A 100 -13.56 1.84 -22.51
N LYS A 101 -13.28 0.94 -23.47
CA LYS A 101 -12.17 -0.02 -23.36
C LYS A 101 -10.89 0.56 -23.97
N ILE A 102 -10.32 1.58 -23.34
CA ILE A 102 -8.90 1.92 -23.52
C ILE A 102 -8.11 1.08 -22.50
N SER A 103 -7.20 0.28 -23.07
CA SER A 103 -6.28 -0.68 -22.48
C SER A 103 -5.74 -0.38 -21.08
N LYS A 104 -5.83 -1.35 -20.16
CA LYS A 104 -4.92 -1.50 -18.99
C LYS A 104 -3.59 -2.14 -19.43
N SER A 105 -2.98 -1.57 -20.47
CA SER A 105 -1.56 -1.73 -20.79
C SER A 105 -0.98 -0.31 -20.87
N ASN A 106 0.02 -0.04 -20.03
CA ASN A 106 0.79 1.21 -19.90
C ASN A 106 0.11 2.35 -19.10
N HIS A 107 0.15 2.27 -17.76
CA HIS A 107 0.15 3.47 -16.94
C HIS A 107 1.57 4.04 -16.92
N ASN A 108 1.74 5.27 -17.39
CA ASN A 108 2.98 6.05 -17.32
C ASN A 108 2.68 7.40 -16.67
N GLU A 109 3.71 8.23 -16.52
CA GLU A 109 3.62 9.53 -15.87
C GLU A 109 2.59 10.48 -16.52
N ARG A 110 2.36 10.34 -17.83
CA ARG A 110 1.41 11.12 -18.62
C ARG A 110 0.01 10.52 -18.65
N CYS A 111 -0.34 9.66 -17.68
CA CYS A 111 -1.64 8.99 -17.66
C CYS A 111 -2.77 10.02 -17.49
N PRO A 112 -3.67 10.19 -18.49
CA PRO A 112 -4.74 11.19 -18.41
C PRO A 112 -5.69 10.93 -17.22
N LYS A 113 -5.89 9.65 -16.90
CA LYS A 113 -6.72 9.22 -15.77
C LYS A 113 -6.20 9.72 -14.43
N CYS A 114 -4.90 9.95 -14.27
CA CYS A 114 -4.38 10.50 -13.02
C CYS A 114 -4.88 11.93 -12.80
N LYS A 115 -4.79 12.79 -13.82
CA LYS A 115 -5.31 14.16 -13.74
C LYS A 115 -6.83 14.18 -13.59
N GLU A 116 -7.55 13.29 -14.27
CA GLU A 116 -9.00 13.11 -14.09
C GLU A 116 -9.35 12.72 -12.64
N THR A 117 -8.67 11.72 -12.06
CA THR A 117 -8.91 11.30 -10.69
C THR A 117 -8.56 12.39 -9.67
N VAL A 118 -7.45 13.11 -9.86
CA VAL A 118 -7.09 14.26 -9.02
C VAL A 118 -8.16 15.34 -9.05
N LYS A 119 -8.69 15.68 -10.23
CA LYS A 119 -9.81 16.61 -10.38
C LYS A 119 -11.03 16.15 -9.59
N GLU A 120 -11.46 14.90 -9.78
CA GLU A 120 -12.63 14.35 -9.09
C GLU A 120 -12.46 14.37 -7.56
N LEU A 121 -11.25 14.08 -7.06
CA LEU A 121 -10.94 14.15 -5.64
C LEU A 121 -10.95 15.60 -5.11
N LEU A 122 -10.36 16.54 -5.83
CA LEU A 122 -10.42 17.97 -5.50
C LEU A 122 -11.86 18.47 -5.46
N GLU A 123 -12.70 18.04 -6.42
CA GLU A 123 -14.11 18.41 -6.46
C GLU A 123 -14.89 17.85 -5.27
N LYS A 124 -14.54 16.64 -4.83
CA LYS A 124 -15.15 16.01 -3.64
C LYS A 124 -14.81 16.73 -2.35
N ILE A 125 -13.61 17.30 -2.24
CA ILE A 125 -13.14 17.95 -1.01
C ILE A 125 -13.58 19.41 -0.96
N TYR A 126 -13.40 20.15 -2.06
CA TYR A 126 -13.52 21.61 -2.06
C TYR A 126 -14.64 22.17 -2.95
N GLY A 127 -15.34 21.32 -3.70
CA GLY A 127 -16.42 21.73 -4.58
C GLY A 127 -15.95 22.09 -5.99
N LYS A 128 -16.12 23.34 -6.43
CA LYS A 128 -15.83 23.70 -7.84
C LYS A 128 -14.33 23.71 -8.12
N VAL A 129 -13.92 23.01 -9.19
CA VAL A 129 -12.53 22.97 -9.69
C VAL A 129 -12.51 23.29 -11.18
N GLU A 130 -11.68 24.25 -11.57
CA GLU A 130 -11.48 24.68 -12.94
C GLU A 130 -10.17 24.08 -13.48
N VAL A 131 -10.22 23.42 -14.64
CA VAL A 131 -9.07 22.77 -15.27
C VAL A 131 -8.46 23.71 -16.31
N ASN A 132 -7.14 23.73 -16.44
CA ASN A 132 -6.45 24.61 -17.40
C ASN A 132 -6.85 26.08 -17.21
N TYR A 133 -6.94 26.53 -15.96
CA TYR A 133 -7.41 27.87 -15.63
C TYR A 133 -6.32 28.92 -15.86
N ASN A 134 -6.69 30.08 -16.42
CA ASN A 134 -5.77 31.18 -16.66
C ASN A 134 -6.04 32.34 -15.68
N LEU A 135 -5.06 32.66 -14.83
CA LEU A 135 -5.17 33.74 -13.85
C LEU A 135 -4.99 35.16 -14.43
N LYS A 136 -4.79 35.26 -15.75
CA LYS A 136 -4.54 36.50 -16.51
C LYS A 136 -3.44 37.37 -15.88
N VAL A 137 -2.31 36.75 -15.57
CA VAL A 137 -1.13 37.43 -14.98
C VAL A 137 -0.07 37.67 -16.04
N GLY A 138 0.65 38.79 -15.91
CA GLY A 138 1.85 39.07 -16.70
C GLY A 138 2.96 38.04 -16.48
N THR A 139 4.01 38.13 -17.28
CA THR A 139 5.12 37.17 -17.29
C THR A 139 6.49 37.79 -17.36
N LEU A 140 6.58 39.10 -17.57
CA LEU A 140 7.83 39.83 -17.54
C LEU A 140 8.11 40.25 -16.08
N PRO A 141 9.38 40.27 -15.63
CA PRO A 141 9.72 40.81 -14.31
C PRO A 141 9.12 42.20 -14.07
N GLU A 142 9.05 43.03 -15.11
CA GLU A 142 8.51 44.39 -15.07
C GLU A 142 7.03 44.44 -14.69
N ASP A 143 6.27 43.37 -14.95
CA ASP A 143 4.85 43.27 -14.57
C ASP A 143 4.67 43.22 -13.03
N PHE A 144 5.76 43.01 -12.28
CA PHE A 144 5.77 42.84 -10.83
C PHE A 144 6.48 43.99 -10.09
N LYS A 145 6.82 45.10 -10.76
CA LYS A 145 7.56 46.25 -10.17
C LYS A 145 6.97 46.79 -8.87
N ASN A 146 5.66 46.80 -8.75
CA ASN A 146 4.95 47.35 -7.59
C ASN A 146 4.64 46.28 -6.53
N THR A 147 5.33 45.13 -6.56
CA THR A 147 5.09 44.01 -5.64
C THR A 147 6.26 43.84 -4.67
N PRO A 148 6.03 43.30 -3.45
CA PRO A 148 7.09 43.14 -2.43
C PRO A 148 8.26 42.24 -2.85
N TYR A 149 8.07 41.40 -3.87
CA TYR A 149 9.03 40.40 -4.33
C TYR A 149 9.69 40.73 -5.67
N TYR A 150 9.56 41.97 -6.16
CA TYR A 150 10.10 42.38 -7.45
C TYR A 150 11.61 42.09 -7.58
N GLU A 151 12.42 42.52 -6.61
CA GLU A 151 13.86 42.32 -6.64
C GLU A 151 14.25 40.84 -6.62
N GLN A 152 13.55 40.02 -5.84
CA GLN A 152 13.78 38.58 -5.79
C GLN A 152 13.41 37.91 -7.12
N LEU A 153 12.26 38.27 -7.71
CA LEU A 153 11.84 37.77 -9.01
C LEU A 153 12.82 38.18 -10.11
N LYS A 154 13.31 39.42 -10.08
CA LYS A 154 14.34 39.92 -11.00
C LYS A 154 15.65 39.14 -10.86
N ASN A 155 16.12 38.91 -9.64
CA ASN A 155 17.33 38.11 -9.39
C ASN A 155 17.20 36.66 -9.89
N ILE A 156 16.04 36.02 -9.66
CA ILE A 156 15.77 34.67 -10.17
C ILE A 156 15.76 34.67 -11.71
N TYR A 157 15.14 35.68 -12.32
CA TYR A 157 15.11 35.84 -13.78
C TYR A 157 16.51 35.98 -14.37
N GLU A 158 17.35 36.84 -13.79
CA GLU A 158 18.75 37.04 -14.21
C GLU A 158 19.59 35.78 -13.99
N ALA A 159 19.38 35.06 -12.88
CA ALA A 159 20.04 33.77 -12.64
C ALA A 159 19.71 32.75 -13.73
N LEU A 160 18.44 32.68 -14.16
CA LEU A 160 18.04 31.82 -15.29
C LEU A 160 18.69 32.26 -16.61
N GLN A 161 18.75 33.57 -16.88
CA GLN A 161 19.43 34.10 -18.08
C GLN A 161 20.92 33.75 -18.10
N ASN A 162 21.59 33.83 -16.95
CA ASN A 162 23.04 33.63 -16.85
C ASN A 162 23.45 32.15 -16.76
N ASN A 163 22.53 31.25 -16.37
CA ASN A 163 22.81 29.81 -16.26
C ASN A 163 23.26 29.18 -17.60
N ARG A 164 22.58 29.50 -18.70
CA ARG A 164 22.94 29.03 -20.06
C ARG A 164 23.09 30.14 -21.10
N GLY A 165 23.01 31.40 -20.69
CA GLY A 165 23.17 32.56 -21.58
C GLY A 165 21.92 32.95 -22.37
N PHE A 166 20.77 32.29 -22.16
CA PHE A 166 19.54 32.62 -22.88
C PHE A 166 18.90 33.91 -22.36
N LYS A 167 19.08 35.02 -23.07
CA LYS A 167 18.53 36.33 -22.64
C LYS A 167 17.03 36.50 -22.90
N LYS A 168 16.42 35.75 -23.83
CA LYS A 168 15.01 35.90 -24.23
C LYS A 168 14.26 34.55 -24.23
N PHE A 169 13.91 34.04 -23.04
CA PHE A 169 13.19 32.77 -22.88
C PHE A 169 11.68 32.92 -22.56
N VAL A 170 11.20 34.11 -22.16
CA VAL A 170 9.77 34.38 -21.97
C VAL A 170 9.13 34.67 -23.33
N LYS A 171 8.09 33.93 -23.70
CA LYS A 171 7.42 34.05 -25.01
C LYS A 171 5.93 34.33 -24.93
N SER A 172 5.25 33.84 -23.90
CA SER A 172 3.86 34.18 -23.63
C SER A 172 3.78 35.56 -22.96
N LYS A 173 2.79 36.37 -23.33
CA LYS A 173 2.50 37.65 -22.62
C LYS A 173 1.81 37.39 -21.28
N THR A 174 0.92 36.41 -21.26
CA THR A 174 0.16 35.98 -20.09
C THR A 174 0.68 34.64 -19.58
N LEU A 175 0.67 34.46 -18.26
CA LEU A 175 1.10 33.23 -17.62
C LEU A 175 0.31 32.04 -18.18
N PRO A 176 0.98 30.95 -18.60
CA PRO A 176 0.29 29.75 -19.04
C PRO A 176 -0.65 29.20 -17.97
N ASN A 177 -1.68 28.50 -18.44
CA ASN A 177 -2.72 27.94 -17.60
C ASN A 177 -2.15 27.02 -16.52
N CYS A 178 -2.71 27.07 -15.31
CA CYS A 178 -2.44 26.08 -14.28
C CYS A 178 -3.27 24.81 -14.52
N ASP A 179 -2.80 23.68 -14.01
CA ASP A 179 -3.52 22.40 -14.16
C ASP A 179 -4.91 22.46 -13.52
N PHE A 180 -4.99 22.90 -12.26
CA PHE A 180 -6.25 23.07 -11.56
C PHE A 180 -6.29 24.38 -10.76
N PHE A 181 -7.48 24.97 -10.69
CA PHE A 181 -7.80 26.08 -9.81
C PHE A 181 -9.03 25.73 -8.97
N VAL A 182 -8.86 25.74 -7.65
CA VAL A 182 -9.94 25.39 -6.70
C VAL A 182 -10.68 26.67 -6.31
N SER A 183 -11.75 26.99 -7.04
CA SER A 183 -12.38 28.32 -7.02
C SER A 183 -12.85 28.73 -5.62
N ASN A 184 -13.46 27.81 -4.87
CA ASN A 184 -14.02 28.09 -3.53
C ASN A 184 -12.95 28.39 -2.48
N GLN A 185 -11.74 27.85 -2.65
CA GLN A 185 -10.64 28.00 -1.70
C GLN A 185 -9.54 28.94 -2.22
N LYS A 186 -9.68 29.42 -3.46
CA LYS A 186 -8.76 30.32 -4.17
C LYS A 186 -7.29 29.84 -4.12
N PHE A 187 -7.02 28.61 -4.56
CA PHE A 187 -5.64 28.11 -4.68
C PHE A 187 -5.39 27.33 -5.97
N ILE A 188 -4.12 27.30 -6.36
CA ILE A 188 -3.62 26.62 -7.56
C ILE A 188 -3.13 25.23 -7.16
N VAL A 189 -3.42 24.21 -7.98
CA VAL A 189 -2.77 22.90 -7.91
C VAL A 189 -2.06 22.62 -9.22
N GLU A 190 -0.75 22.40 -9.15
CA GLU A 190 0.09 21.95 -10.26
C GLU A 190 0.37 20.46 -10.16
N PHE A 191 0.26 19.74 -11.27
CA PHE A 191 0.54 18.32 -11.36
C PHE A 191 1.84 18.08 -12.12
N ASP A 192 2.94 18.07 -11.37
CA ASP A 192 4.29 18.08 -11.90
C ASP A 192 4.69 16.69 -12.44
N GLU A 193 5.10 16.65 -13.71
CA GLU A 193 5.77 15.50 -14.34
C GLU A 193 7.30 15.60 -14.19
N THR A 194 8.02 14.50 -14.36
CA THR A 194 9.50 14.40 -14.24
C THR A 194 10.21 15.48 -15.06
N GLN A 195 9.63 15.87 -16.20
CA GLN A 195 10.15 16.93 -17.08
C GLN A 195 10.19 18.33 -16.44
N HIS A 196 9.46 18.57 -15.34
CA HIS A 196 9.52 19.84 -14.58
C HIS A 196 10.72 19.91 -13.62
N PHE A 197 11.33 18.76 -13.28
CA PHE A 197 12.43 18.68 -12.33
C PHE A 197 13.79 18.85 -13.03
N THR A 198 14.01 20.06 -13.56
CA THR A 198 15.21 20.46 -14.30
C THR A 198 16.25 21.12 -13.39
N LYS A 199 17.48 21.31 -13.87
CA LYS A 199 18.50 22.09 -13.14
C LYS A 199 18.06 23.55 -12.94
N GLN A 200 17.39 24.13 -13.94
CA GLN A 200 16.84 25.47 -13.93
C GLN A 200 15.79 25.62 -12.83
N ARG A 201 14.90 24.62 -12.68
CA ARG A 201 13.90 24.60 -11.62
C ARG A 201 14.55 24.51 -10.23
N GLY A 202 15.57 23.69 -10.09
CA GLY A 202 16.38 23.64 -8.87
C GLY A 202 17.05 24.97 -8.55
N LEU A 203 17.58 25.67 -9.56
CA LEU A 203 18.18 27.00 -9.41
C LEU A 203 17.15 28.02 -8.93
N THR A 204 15.94 28.06 -9.51
CA THR A 204 14.91 29.01 -9.06
C THR A 204 14.55 28.75 -7.60
N LEU A 205 14.26 27.50 -7.23
CA LEU A 205 13.85 27.12 -5.88
C LEU A 205 14.89 27.44 -4.81
N LYS A 206 16.19 27.28 -5.14
CA LYS A 206 17.31 27.65 -4.24
C LYS A 206 17.39 29.16 -3.98
N ASN A 207 16.85 29.97 -4.88
CA ASN A 207 16.83 31.43 -4.76
C ASN A 207 15.49 31.98 -4.20
N TYR A 208 14.56 31.11 -3.80
CA TYR A 208 13.32 31.57 -3.15
C TYR A 208 13.63 32.13 -1.76
N PRO A 209 13.00 33.23 -1.33
CA PRO A 209 13.17 33.75 0.02
C PRO A 209 12.64 32.74 1.05
N GLU A 210 13.30 32.63 2.21
CA GLU A 210 12.92 31.65 3.25
C GLU A 210 11.54 31.89 3.83
N LYS A 211 11.08 33.15 3.86
CA LYS A 211 9.77 33.54 4.38
C LYS A 211 8.63 33.33 3.38
N LEU A 212 8.90 32.87 2.16
CA LEU A 212 7.86 32.62 1.16
C LEU A 212 7.01 31.42 1.59
N GLU A 213 5.72 31.63 1.79
CA GLU A 213 4.79 30.54 2.09
C GLU A 213 4.52 29.71 0.83
N LEU A 214 4.72 28.39 0.94
CA LEU A 214 4.57 27.45 -0.16
C LEU A 214 3.61 26.33 0.23
N GLY A 215 2.78 25.90 -0.72
CA GLY A 215 1.89 24.73 -0.55
C GLY A 215 2.58 23.40 -0.84
N PHE A 216 3.91 23.37 -0.87
CA PHE A 216 4.73 22.18 -1.13
C PHE A 216 6.09 22.29 -0.44
N ASP A 217 6.73 21.14 -0.22
CA ASP A 217 8.06 21.08 0.40
C ASP A 217 9.15 21.52 -0.60
N ARG A 218 9.64 22.75 -0.41
CA ARG A 218 10.71 23.36 -1.23
C ARG A 218 11.95 22.47 -1.29
N ARG A 219 12.39 21.91 -0.16
CA ARG A 219 13.61 21.10 -0.08
C ARG A 219 13.42 19.82 -0.88
N ARG A 220 12.29 19.15 -0.72
CA ARG A 220 11.94 17.97 -1.50
C ARG A 220 11.92 18.25 -3.00
N TRP A 221 11.33 19.35 -3.45
CA TRP A 221 11.32 19.70 -4.88
C TRP A 221 12.73 19.98 -5.41
N ILE A 222 13.61 20.61 -4.62
CA ILE A 222 15.04 20.75 -4.95
C ILE A 222 15.72 19.39 -5.09
N GLU A 223 15.49 18.47 -4.15
CA GLU A 223 16.05 17.11 -4.19
C GLU A 223 15.56 16.33 -5.44
N LEU A 224 14.30 16.49 -5.84
CA LEU A 224 13.78 15.90 -7.07
C LEU A 224 14.46 16.49 -8.32
N CYS A 225 14.74 17.80 -8.35
CA CYS A 225 15.52 18.44 -9.42
C CYS A 225 16.96 17.89 -9.48
N ASP A 226 17.61 17.75 -8.32
CA ASP A 226 18.97 17.22 -8.22
C ASP A 226 19.03 15.72 -8.56
N ARG A 227 17.95 14.96 -8.30
CA ARG A 227 17.84 13.54 -8.66
C ARG A 227 17.61 13.32 -10.15
N PHE A 228 16.59 13.95 -10.73
CA PHE A 228 16.17 13.68 -12.10
C PHE A 228 17.02 14.43 -13.13
N LYS A 229 17.41 15.68 -12.83
CA LYS A 229 18.17 16.56 -13.73
C LYS A 229 17.60 16.55 -15.15
N SER A 230 16.27 16.57 -15.25
CA SER A 230 15.54 16.51 -16.51
C SER A 230 15.95 17.67 -17.41
N LYS A 231 15.83 17.45 -18.72
CA LYS A 231 16.14 18.47 -19.74
C LYS A 231 15.13 18.37 -20.87
N ASP A 232 14.56 19.49 -21.24
CA ASP A 232 13.77 19.66 -22.45
C ASP A 232 14.31 20.90 -23.18
N ASN A 233 15.13 20.65 -24.20
CA ASN A 233 15.90 21.67 -24.91
C ASN A 233 15.31 22.03 -26.28
N ASP A 234 14.02 21.79 -26.49
CA ASP A 234 13.36 22.18 -27.74
C ASP A 234 12.14 23.07 -27.46
N PRO A 235 12.21 24.41 -27.59
CA PRO A 235 13.39 25.17 -27.99
C PRO A 235 14.48 25.16 -26.90
N PRO A 236 15.73 25.52 -27.22
CA PRO A 236 16.89 25.41 -26.30
C PRO A 236 16.71 26.06 -24.93
N TYR A 237 15.84 27.05 -24.82
CA TYR A 237 15.52 27.81 -23.62
C TYR A 237 14.28 27.31 -22.84
N ARG A 238 13.69 26.17 -23.23
CA ARG A 238 12.41 25.71 -22.68
C ARG A 238 12.48 25.40 -21.18
N ASP A 239 13.59 24.88 -20.68
CA ASP A 239 13.77 24.64 -19.24
C ASP A 239 13.78 25.94 -18.43
N GLU A 240 14.42 27.02 -18.92
CA GLU A 240 14.38 28.35 -18.30
C GLU A 240 12.95 28.90 -18.31
N GLN A 241 12.28 28.79 -19.45
CA GLN A 241 10.91 29.25 -19.62
C GLN A 241 9.93 28.56 -18.65
N ARG A 242 9.97 27.22 -18.57
CA ARG A 242 9.11 26.46 -17.64
C ARG A 242 9.41 26.82 -16.19
N SER A 243 10.69 26.86 -15.82
CA SER A 243 11.12 27.19 -14.46
C SER A 243 10.65 28.58 -14.04
N TRP A 244 10.72 29.56 -14.95
CA TRP A 244 10.24 30.91 -14.71
C TRP A 244 8.71 30.98 -14.52
N TYR A 245 7.94 30.29 -15.37
CA TYR A 245 6.49 30.26 -15.21
C TYR A 245 6.06 29.54 -13.93
N ASP A 246 6.75 28.46 -13.56
CA ASP A 246 6.56 27.81 -12.27
C ASP A 246 6.89 28.75 -11.11
N THR A 247 7.95 29.56 -11.23
CA THR A 247 8.30 30.58 -10.24
C THR A 247 7.24 31.65 -10.07
N ILE A 248 6.72 32.21 -11.16
CA ILE A 248 5.64 33.17 -11.06
C ILE A 248 4.45 32.55 -10.31
N ARG A 249 4.02 31.32 -10.69
CA ARG A 249 2.89 30.63 -10.03
C ARG A 249 3.09 30.44 -8.53
N ASP A 250 4.30 30.16 -8.08
CA ASP A 250 4.58 29.98 -6.65
C ASP A 250 4.58 31.31 -5.87
N PHE A 251 4.93 32.42 -6.52
CA PHE A 251 4.93 33.76 -5.91
C PHE A 251 3.56 34.45 -5.96
N LEU A 252 2.66 34.06 -6.87
CA LEU A 252 1.33 34.67 -7.00
C LEU A 252 0.55 34.78 -5.67
N PRO A 253 0.55 33.76 -4.78
CA PRO A 253 -0.12 33.84 -3.48
C PRO A 253 0.37 34.98 -2.59
N SER A 254 1.66 35.31 -2.67
CA SER A 254 2.25 36.40 -1.88
C SER A 254 2.20 37.76 -2.58
N ILE A 255 1.69 37.80 -3.81
CA ILE A 255 1.55 39.02 -4.64
C ILE A 255 0.08 39.44 -4.77
N LYS A 256 -0.84 38.47 -4.77
CA LYS A 256 -2.29 38.69 -4.82
C LYS A 256 -2.90 38.32 -3.47
N GLU A 257 -3.54 39.27 -2.80
CA GLU A 257 -4.12 39.12 -1.44
C GLU A 257 -5.14 37.97 -1.29
N ASP A 258 -5.67 37.48 -2.41
CA ASP A 258 -6.78 36.55 -2.46
C ASP A 258 -6.39 35.09 -2.75
N LEU A 259 -5.11 34.78 -2.91
CA LEU A 259 -4.65 33.45 -3.30
C LEU A 259 -3.92 32.74 -2.15
N LYS A 260 -4.33 31.50 -1.84
CA LYS A 260 -3.57 30.65 -0.92
C LYS A 260 -2.35 30.04 -1.62
N PRO A 261 -1.34 29.57 -0.87
CA PRO A 261 -0.13 28.98 -1.43
C PRO A 261 -0.39 27.91 -2.50
N THR A 262 0.40 27.95 -3.58
CA THR A 262 0.31 26.99 -4.68
C THR A 262 0.69 25.60 -4.19
N VAL A 263 -0.20 24.63 -4.39
CA VAL A 263 0.02 23.21 -4.07
C VAL A 263 0.63 22.53 -5.29
N ARG A 264 1.66 21.71 -5.08
CA ARG A 264 2.29 20.93 -6.15
C ARG A 264 2.20 19.44 -5.83
N LEU A 265 1.75 18.64 -6.80
CA LEU A 265 1.67 17.19 -6.71
C LEU A 265 2.65 16.56 -7.68
N PHE A 266 3.55 15.70 -7.20
CA PHE A 266 4.42 14.96 -8.11
C PHE A 266 3.69 13.74 -8.68
N SER A 267 3.59 13.67 -9.99
CA SER A 267 2.89 12.61 -10.74
C SER A 267 3.35 11.18 -10.41
N LYS A 268 4.59 10.96 -9.97
CA LYS A 268 5.12 9.64 -9.56
C LYS A 268 4.98 9.32 -8.07
N ASP A 269 4.47 10.25 -7.26
CA ASP A 269 4.28 9.97 -5.83
C ASP A 269 3.29 8.83 -5.59
N TYR A 270 2.28 8.75 -6.45
CA TYR A 270 1.24 7.76 -6.38
C TYR A 270 0.79 7.36 -7.79
N VAL A 271 0.22 6.17 -7.92
CA VAL A 271 -0.61 5.84 -9.08
C VAL A 271 -1.96 6.56 -8.87
N TRP A 272 -2.04 7.86 -9.12
CA TRP A 272 -3.21 8.68 -8.75
C TRP A 272 -4.55 8.13 -9.26
N CYS A 273 -4.55 7.51 -10.45
CA CYS A 273 -5.73 6.83 -11.00
C CYS A 273 -6.12 5.52 -10.30
N SER A 274 -5.41 5.11 -9.24
CA SER A 274 -5.80 4.01 -8.35
C SER A 274 -6.70 4.46 -7.21
N PHE A 275 -6.77 5.77 -6.94
CA PHE A 275 -7.69 6.31 -5.94
C PHE A 275 -9.12 6.23 -6.48
N ASP A 276 -10.07 5.93 -5.60
CA ASP A 276 -11.50 5.96 -5.91
C ASP A 276 -12.16 7.19 -5.27
N PRO A 277 -12.57 8.21 -6.06
CA PRO A 277 -13.25 9.41 -5.53
C PRO A 277 -14.61 9.13 -4.87
N LYS A 278 -15.16 7.92 -5.01
CA LYS A 278 -16.37 7.48 -4.29
C LYS A 278 -16.05 6.86 -2.93
N LYS A 279 -14.80 6.48 -2.69
CA LYS A 279 -14.36 5.82 -1.46
C LYS A 279 -13.88 6.86 -0.45
N LYS A 280 -14.60 6.98 0.67
CA LYS A 280 -14.31 7.98 1.72
C LYS A 280 -12.87 7.93 2.24
N SER A 281 -12.24 6.75 2.30
CA SER A 281 -10.85 6.62 2.73
C SER A 281 -9.86 7.25 1.75
N ASP A 282 -10.11 7.10 0.45
CA ASP A 282 -9.21 7.60 -0.60
C ASP A 282 -9.35 9.12 -0.72
N VAL A 283 -10.58 9.64 -0.58
CA VAL A 283 -10.83 11.08 -0.46
C VAL A 283 -10.09 11.67 0.75
N LYS A 284 -10.21 11.05 1.94
CA LYS A 284 -9.47 11.48 3.13
C LYS A 284 -7.96 11.39 2.95
N ARG A 285 -7.46 10.34 2.29
CA ARG A 285 -6.03 10.16 2.01
C ARG A 285 -5.51 11.27 1.09
N PHE A 286 -6.27 11.61 0.05
CA PHE A 286 -5.92 12.71 -0.84
C PHE A 286 -5.99 14.07 -0.15
N GLU A 287 -6.98 14.30 0.71
CA GLU A 287 -7.08 15.51 1.52
C GLU A 287 -5.85 15.73 2.41
N LYS A 288 -5.35 14.66 3.06
CA LYS A 288 -4.10 14.72 3.85
C LYS A 288 -2.90 15.11 2.97
N ILE A 289 -2.78 14.49 1.79
CA ILE A 289 -1.70 14.82 0.84
C ILE A 289 -1.70 16.31 0.47
N LEU A 290 -2.88 16.92 0.25
CA LEU A 290 -3.01 18.32 -0.15
C LEU A 290 -2.66 19.31 0.96
N LYS A 291 -2.96 18.99 2.22
CA LYS A 291 -2.65 19.89 3.35
C LYS A 291 -1.15 19.97 3.66
N GLY A 292 -0.31 19.24 2.94
CA GLY A 292 1.07 18.99 3.36
C GLY A 292 1.15 18.12 4.62
N ASP A 293 -0.01 17.70 5.13
CA ASP A 293 -0.20 16.71 6.18
C ASP A 293 0.17 15.33 5.62
N SER A 294 1.47 15.09 5.42
CA SER A 294 1.98 13.86 6.02
C SER A 294 1.44 13.84 7.43
N GLU A 295 0.79 12.76 7.85
CA GLU A 295 0.30 12.68 9.21
C GLU A 295 1.43 13.12 10.15
N ASN A 296 1.27 14.27 10.82
CA ASN A 296 2.35 14.78 11.65
C ASN A 296 2.42 13.84 12.84
N TRP A 297 3.40 12.94 12.80
CA TRP A 297 3.67 11.98 13.85
C TRP A 297 4.61 12.64 14.84
N GLU A 298 4.20 12.71 16.10
CA GLU A 298 5.07 13.18 17.16
C GLU A 298 5.44 12.05 18.11
N ILE A 299 6.65 12.13 18.62
CA ILE A 299 7.08 11.34 19.77
C ILE A 299 6.46 12.04 20.98
N GLU A 300 5.36 11.46 21.47
CA GLU A 300 4.64 11.91 22.66
C GLU A 300 5.50 11.75 23.91
N GLU A 301 6.19 10.61 24.00
CA GLU A 301 6.94 10.23 25.18
C GLU A 301 8.13 9.34 24.77
N ILE A 302 9.24 9.48 25.48
CA ILE A 302 10.39 8.55 25.40
C ILE A 302 10.56 7.93 26.77
N ARG A 303 10.45 6.60 26.83
CA ARG A 303 10.63 5.85 28.07
C ARG A 303 11.94 5.11 28.01
N GLU A 304 12.89 5.55 28.80
CA GLU A 304 14.22 4.94 28.89
C GLU A 304 14.34 4.13 30.18
N GLU A 305 14.86 2.91 30.07
CA GLU A 305 15.29 2.09 31.20
C GLU A 305 16.82 2.09 31.34
N THR A 306 17.32 1.71 32.51
CA THR A 306 18.76 1.69 32.80
C THR A 306 19.53 0.77 31.85
N ASN A 307 20.55 1.28 31.18
CA ASN A 307 21.43 0.55 30.24
C ASN A 307 20.66 -0.18 29.11
N PRO A 308 19.93 0.55 28.26
CA PRO A 308 19.07 -0.07 27.27
C PRO A 308 19.87 -0.70 26.13
N SER A 309 19.47 -1.89 25.70
CA SER A 309 20.08 -2.60 24.57
C SER A 309 19.22 -2.61 23.32
N ILE A 310 17.92 -2.29 23.45
CA ILE A 310 16.96 -2.27 22.33
C ILE A 310 16.13 -0.99 22.40
N ALA A 311 16.03 -0.27 21.28
CA ALA A 311 15.04 0.78 21.07
C ALA A 311 13.82 0.23 20.32
N ARG A 312 12.61 0.63 20.71
CA ARG A 312 11.35 0.25 20.08
C ARG A 312 10.57 1.45 19.60
N VAL A 313 10.03 1.34 18.39
CA VAL A 313 9.05 2.27 17.82
C VAL A 313 7.66 1.76 18.20
N ILE A 314 6.89 2.50 19.00
CA ILE A 314 5.55 2.10 19.47
C ILE A 314 4.53 3.13 19.00
N ILE A 315 3.63 2.74 18.09
CA ILE A 315 2.69 3.68 17.45
C ILE A 315 1.30 3.53 18.08
N LYS A 316 0.78 4.57 18.72
CA LYS A 316 -0.50 4.57 19.46
C LYS A 316 -1.74 4.75 18.58
N ASP A 317 -1.57 5.19 17.34
CA ASP A 317 -2.66 5.48 16.41
C ASP A 317 -2.64 4.60 15.15
N GLU A 318 -3.63 4.81 14.28
CA GLU A 318 -3.70 4.14 12.99
C GLU A 318 -2.51 4.51 12.12
N TRP A 319 -1.62 3.54 11.87
CA TRP A 319 -0.47 3.70 11.00
C TRP A 319 -0.71 3.04 9.64
N GLU A 320 -0.66 3.83 8.57
CA GLU A 320 -0.93 3.38 7.20
C GLU A 320 0.29 2.74 6.51
N GLY A 321 1.51 2.92 7.04
CA GLY A 321 2.73 2.41 6.41
C GLY A 321 3.25 3.28 5.26
N ASN A 322 2.95 4.58 5.25
CA ASN A 322 3.44 5.49 4.22
C ASN A 322 4.97 5.65 4.33
N PHE A 323 5.66 5.48 3.19
CA PHE A 323 7.11 5.57 3.11
C PHE A 323 7.68 6.91 3.62
N ASN A 324 7.07 8.04 3.24
CA ASN A 324 7.55 9.36 3.63
C ASN A 324 7.32 9.63 5.11
N ASP A 325 6.20 9.15 5.65
CA ASP A 325 5.88 9.30 7.08
C ASP A 325 6.85 8.44 7.92
N ALA A 326 7.15 7.23 7.46
CA ALA A 326 8.16 6.35 8.07
C ALA A 326 9.54 7.02 8.08
N LYS A 327 9.94 7.68 6.99
CA LYS A 327 11.22 8.39 6.88
C LYS A 327 11.30 9.55 7.87
N ARG A 328 10.31 10.44 7.87
CA ARG A 328 10.25 11.59 8.79
C ARG A 328 10.22 11.16 10.25
N LEU A 329 9.48 10.08 10.54
CA LEU A 329 9.43 9.53 11.88
C LEU A 329 10.80 9.04 12.37
N LEU A 330 11.55 8.33 11.52
CA LEU A 330 12.92 7.90 11.86
C LEU A 330 13.88 9.09 12.02
N GLU A 331 13.72 10.15 11.21
CA GLU A 331 14.47 11.40 11.38
C GLU A 331 14.18 12.08 12.72
N ASN A 332 12.90 12.19 13.10
CA ASN A 332 12.47 12.73 14.40
C ASN A 332 12.99 11.87 15.57
N ILE A 333 12.99 10.54 15.42
CA ILE A 333 13.59 9.62 16.40
C ILE A 333 15.08 9.90 16.57
N CYS A 334 15.83 10.16 15.49
CA CYS A 334 17.24 10.52 15.59
C CYS A 334 17.44 11.86 16.31
N GLU A 335 16.57 12.83 16.09
CA GLU A 335 16.66 14.16 16.71
C GLU A 335 16.34 14.15 18.19
N LYS A 336 15.32 13.37 18.60
CA LYS A 336 14.91 13.24 20.01
C LYS A 336 15.60 12.08 20.74
N TRP A 337 16.59 11.44 20.13
CA TRP A 337 17.27 10.32 20.75
C TRP A 337 17.94 10.74 22.08
N PRO A 338 17.81 9.95 23.17
CA PRO A 338 18.45 10.28 24.44
C PRO A 338 19.96 10.49 24.31
N LYS A 339 20.50 11.56 24.92
CA LYS A 339 21.92 11.90 24.85
C LYS A 339 22.79 10.77 25.38
N ASP A 340 23.93 10.55 24.73
CA ASP A 340 24.95 9.57 25.12
C ASP A 340 24.44 8.12 25.20
N ARG A 341 23.31 7.81 24.54
CA ARG A 341 22.76 6.46 24.45
C ARG A 341 22.97 5.86 23.08
N LYS A 342 23.55 4.66 23.06
CA LYS A 342 23.62 3.80 21.89
C LYS A 342 23.09 2.41 22.24
N VAL A 343 22.19 1.89 21.41
CA VAL A 343 21.55 0.57 21.60
C VAL A 343 22.00 -0.41 20.52
N LYS A 344 21.83 -1.71 20.72
CA LYS A 344 22.15 -2.71 19.69
C LYS A 344 21.12 -2.72 18.56
N PHE A 345 19.83 -2.69 18.88
CA PHE A 345 18.77 -2.78 17.88
C PHE A 345 17.77 -1.65 18.00
N LEU A 346 17.37 -1.05 16.88
CA LEU A 346 16.12 -0.32 16.73
C LEU A 346 15.09 -1.20 16.01
N ILE A 347 13.93 -1.41 16.62
CA ILE A 347 12.89 -2.30 16.07
C ILE A 347 11.58 -1.56 15.77
N THR A 348 10.99 -1.87 14.62
CA THR A 348 9.70 -1.32 14.15
C THR A 348 8.59 -2.38 14.14
N CYS A 349 7.34 -1.95 13.94
CA CYS A 349 6.20 -2.86 13.86
C CYS A 349 6.11 -3.55 12.49
N GLY A 350 5.30 -4.61 12.38
CA GLY A 350 4.95 -5.20 11.08
C GLY A 350 4.16 -4.20 10.22
N GLY A 351 4.46 -4.12 8.93
CA GLY A 351 3.88 -3.11 8.03
C GLY A 351 4.23 -1.66 8.39
N PHE A 352 5.40 -1.44 9.00
CA PHE A 352 5.94 -0.09 9.22
C PHE A 352 6.07 0.68 7.91
N ILE A 353 6.42 -0.01 6.82
CA ILE A 353 6.28 0.49 5.45
C ILE A 353 5.36 -0.44 4.69
N GLN A 354 4.51 0.12 3.84
CA GLN A 354 3.69 -0.61 2.89
C GLN A 354 3.99 -0.19 1.46
N PHE A 355 4.02 -1.16 0.56
CA PHE A 355 4.23 -0.94 -0.87
C PHE A 355 3.21 -1.70 -1.72
N ASP A 356 2.89 -1.18 -2.90
CA ASP A 356 1.94 -1.86 -3.79
C ASP A 356 2.48 -3.20 -4.27
N TRP A 357 1.57 -4.16 -4.47
CA TRP A 357 1.94 -5.44 -5.07
C TRP A 357 2.65 -5.22 -6.43
N PRO A 358 3.87 -5.76 -6.65
CA PRO A 358 4.62 -5.48 -7.87
C PRO A 358 3.86 -5.92 -9.13
N LYS A 359 3.71 -5.01 -10.09
CA LYS A 359 3.02 -5.28 -11.38
C LYS A 359 3.67 -6.39 -12.20
N SER A 360 4.95 -6.66 -11.95
CA SER A 360 5.76 -7.71 -12.57
C SER A 360 5.46 -9.12 -12.04
N ILE A 361 4.61 -9.24 -11.01
CA ILE A 361 4.27 -10.50 -10.36
C ILE A 361 2.76 -10.70 -10.43
N SER A 362 2.30 -11.64 -11.25
CA SER A 362 0.90 -12.05 -11.30
C SER A 362 0.62 -13.19 -10.30
N GLN A 363 -0.67 -13.43 -10.03
CA GLN A 363 -1.08 -14.59 -9.21
C GLN A 363 -0.66 -15.93 -9.81
N LYS A 364 -0.53 -16.02 -11.15
CA LYS A 364 -0.03 -17.23 -11.81
C LYS A 364 1.46 -17.42 -11.57
N ASP A 365 2.23 -16.33 -11.52
CA ASP A 365 3.68 -16.37 -11.28
C ASP A 365 4.01 -16.79 -9.85
N ILE A 366 3.13 -16.50 -8.88
CA ILE A 366 3.26 -16.98 -7.50
C ILE A 366 2.99 -18.49 -7.40
N GLY A 367 1.98 -19.00 -8.11
CA GLY A 367 1.55 -20.38 -7.97
C GLY A 367 0.83 -20.62 -6.65
N ASP A 368 1.27 -21.63 -5.88
CA ASP A 368 0.76 -21.87 -4.52
C ASP A 368 1.35 -20.82 -3.57
N ASN A 369 0.54 -19.91 -3.03
CA ASN A 369 1.02 -18.90 -2.09
C ASN A 369 1.63 -19.50 -0.81
N LYS A 370 1.27 -20.74 -0.47
CA LYS A 370 1.93 -21.45 0.64
C LYS A 370 3.33 -21.86 0.21
N ASN A 371 3.54 -22.41 -0.97
CA ASN A 371 4.85 -22.80 -1.47
C ASN A 371 5.14 -22.02 -2.76
N PRO A 372 5.41 -20.70 -2.65
CA PRO A 372 5.44 -19.84 -3.81
C PRO A 372 6.64 -20.14 -4.70
N ASN A 373 6.52 -19.77 -5.96
CA ASN A 373 7.65 -19.79 -6.88
C ASN A 373 8.80 -18.92 -6.35
N GLU A 374 10.00 -19.49 -6.30
CA GLU A 374 11.19 -18.84 -5.74
C GLU A 374 11.55 -17.52 -6.42
N ASN A 375 11.41 -17.42 -7.75
CA ASN A 375 11.71 -16.18 -8.48
C ASN A 375 10.72 -15.07 -8.12
N SER A 376 9.45 -15.41 -7.94
CA SER A 376 8.43 -14.44 -7.53
C SER A 376 8.64 -13.99 -6.09
N LEU A 377 9.02 -14.91 -5.19
CA LEU A 377 9.38 -14.57 -3.82
C LEU A 377 10.62 -13.67 -3.77
N LYS A 378 11.67 -14.00 -4.53
CA LYS A 378 12.90 -13.20 -4.64
C LYS A 378 12.61 -11.76 -5.05
N LYS A 379 11.75 -11.55 -6.06
CA LYS A 379 11.35 -10.20 -6.48
C LYS A 379 10.64 -9.40 -5.38
N LEU A 380 9.82 -10.05 -4.56
CA LEU A 380 9.17 -9.38 -3.41
C LEU A 380 10.21 -8.97 -2.35
N LEU A 381 11.20 -9.83 -2.10
CA LEU A 381 12.30 -9.55 -1.18
C LEU A 381 13.21 -8.43 -1.69
N GLU A 382 13.55 -8.44 -2.99
CA GLU A 382 14.33 -7.37 -3.64
C GLU A 382 13.62 -6.01 -3.56
N GLU A 383 12.29 -5.98 -3.74
CA GLU A 383 11.52 -4.74 -3.59
C GLU A 383 11.56 -4.21 -2.14
N ALA A 384 11.41 -5.10 -1.15
CA ALA A 384 11.53 -4.72 0.26
C ALA A 384 12.93 -4.20 0.61
N GLU A 385 13.99 -4.84 0.09
CA GLU A 385 15.37 -4.38 0.26
C GLU A 385 15.59 -3.01 -0.38
N ASN A 386 15.07 -2.78 -1.59
CA ASN A 386 15.15 -1.50 -2.28
C ASN A 386 14.43 -0.40 -1.50
N LEU A 387 13.27 -0.69 -0.91
CA LEU A 387 12.57 0.24 -0.03
C LEU A 387 13.38 0.55 1.23
N ALA A 388 13.99 -0.45 1.88
CA ALA A 388 14.86 -0.22 3.03
C ALA A 388 16.08 0.65 2.67
N LYS A 389 16.75 0.37 1.55
CA LYS A 389 17.86 1.18 1.03
C LYS A 389 17.43 2.63 0.74
N ASN A 390 16.28 2.80 0.10
CA ASN A 390 15.73 4.12 -0.20
C ASN A 390 15.29 4.87 1.06
N LEU A 391 14.80 4.17 2.09
CA LEU A 391 14.41 4.80 3.35
C LEU A 391 15.63 5.37 4.05
N LEU A 392 16.69 4.57 4.14
CA LEU A 392 17.93 4.88 4.85
C LEU A 392 18.90 5.77 4.05
N ASN A 393 18.52 6.20 2.85
CA ASN A 393 19.35 7.08 2.01
C ASN A 393 19.47 8.50 2.59
N CYS A 394 20.19 9.37 1.87
CA CYS A 394 20.35 10.79 2.20
C CYS A 394 20.92 11.05 3.61
N GLY A 395 21.73 10.13 4.13
CA GLY A 395 22.43 10.27 5.41
C GLY A 395 21.62 9.84 6.64
N LEU A 396 20.40 9.31 6.47
CA LEU A 396 19.65 8.73 7.59
C LEU A 396 20.36 7.50 8.15
N ASP A 397 20.96 6.66 7.30
CA ASP A 397 21.87 5.57 7.71
C ASP A 397 22.97 6.06 8.67
N LYS A 398 23.65 7.16 8.32
CA LYS A 398 24.72 7.77 9.12
C LYS A 398 24.22 8.42 10.40
N LYS A 399 23.00 8.95 10.41
CA LYS A 399 22.38 9.50 11.64
C LYS A 399 22.05 8.36 12.59
N LEU A 400 21.36 7.33 12.11
CA LEU A 400 20.98 6.16 12.90
C LEU A 400 22.19 5.39 13.42
N SER A 401 23.28 5.27 12.65
CA SER A 401 24.48 4.52 13.07
C SER A 401 25.17 5.10 14.32
N LYS A 402 24.88 6.37 14.67
CA LYS A 402 25.34 6.97 15.93
C LYS A 402 24.61 6.40 17.15
N PHE A 403 23.39 5.95 16.94
CA PHE A 403 22.43 5.60 17.98
C PHE A 403 22.14 4.10 18.05
N THR A 404 22.31 3.39 16.94
CA THR A 404 22.09 1.94 16.88
C THR A 404 23.00 1.24 15.88
N ASP A 405 23.39 0.01 16.18
CA ASP A 405 24.19 -0.83 15.28
C ASP A 405 23.31 -1.49 14.20
N TYR A 406 22.08 -1.87 14.57
CA TYR A 406 21.15 -2.59 13.71
C TYR A 406 19.75 -1.99 13.73
N ILE A 407 19.07 -1.96 12.59
CA ILE A 407 17.64 -1.63 12.51
C ILE A 407 16.87 -2.76 11.85
N THR A 408 15.66 -3.03 12.36
CA THR A 408 14.72 -3.97 11.72
C THR A 408 13.46 -3.24 11.26
N LEU A 409 13.15 -3.37 9.97
CA LEU A 409 12.05 -2.70 9.30
C LEU A 409 10.98 -3.71 8.91
N GLY A 410 9.77 -3.59 9.46
CA GLY A 410 8.62 -4.35 8.97
C GLY A 410 8.10 -3.75 7.66
N ILE A 411 8.14 -4.51 6.57
CA ILE A 411 7.76 -4.06 5.23
C ILE A 411 6.72 -5.02 4.66
N ASP A 412 5.52 -4.52 4.41
CA ASP A 412 4.41 -5.32 3.92
C ASP A 412 3.97 -4.88 2.51
N THR A 413 3.39 -5.80 1.76
CA THR A 413 2.60 -5.38 0.59
C THR A 413 1.27 -4.80 1.04
N TYR A 414 0.81 -3.72 0.40
CA TYR A 414 -0.47 -3.07 0.66
C TYR A 414 -1.64 -4.05 0.52
N LYS A 415 -2.58 -3.96 1.46
CA LYS A 415 -3.83 -4.75 1.46
C LYS A 415 -5.01 -3.80 1.45
N GLU A 416 -5.86 -3.87 0.43
CA GLU A 416 -7.07 -3.05 0.40
C GLU A 416 -8.03 -3.52 1.52
N LYS A 417 -8.42 -2.61 2.43
CA LYS A 417 -9.46 -2.85 3.46
C LYS A 417 -10.83 -2.94 2.78
N ILE A 418 -11.27 -4.14 2.39
CA ILE A 418 -12.61 -4.34 1.83
C ILE A 418 -13.61 -4.61 2.97
N SER A 419 -14.29 -3.55 3.42
CA SER A 419 -15.56 -3.53 4.18
C SER A 419 -15.58 -3.91 5.69
N LYS A 420 -16.62 -3.41 6.37
CA LYS A 420 -16.90 -3.32 7.82
C LYS A 420 -17.07 -4.64 8.58
N THR A 421 -16.41 -5.71 8.17
CA THR A 421 -16.29 -6.94 8.96
C THR A 421 -14.87 -7.44 8.82
N ASN A 422 -14.11 -7.39 9.92
CA ASN A 422 -12.71 -7.78 10.05
C ASN A 422 -12.42 -9.23 9.62
N ASN A 423 -12.37 -9.50 8.32
CA ASN A 423 -11.85 -10.75 7.78
C ASN A 423 -11.13 -10.50 6.45
N TYR A 424 -9.82 -10.66 6.48
CA TYR A 424 -8.90 -10.64 5.34
C TYR A 424 -9.26 -11.77 4.36
N ILE A 425 -9.91 -11.44 3.23
CA ILE A 425 -10.41 -12.42 2.27
C ILE A 425 -9.51 -12.43 1.02
N GLY A 426 -8.66 -13.45 0.89
CA GLY A 426 -8.21 -14.03 -0.38
C GLY A 426 -7.16 -13.29 -1.23
N ASN A 427 -6.86 -12.01 -0.99
CA ASN A 427 -5.88 -11.29 -1.80
C ASN A 427 -4.43 -11.65 -1.44
N LEU A 428 -3.60 -11.82 -2.47
CA LEU A 428 -2.17 -12.06 -2.31
C LEU A 428 -1.51 -10.92 -1.55
N HIS A 429 -0.65 -11.27 -0.61
CA HIS A 429 0.14 -10.31 0.15
C HIS A 429 1.41 -10.97 0.73
N ALA A 430 2.43 -10.17 1.01
CA ALA A 430 3.61 -10.56 1.76
C ALA A 430 3.77 -9.68 3.01
N GLU A 431 4.31 -10.26 4.08
CA GLU A 431 4.67 -9.57 5.32
C GLU A 431 6.14 -9.88 5.58
N LEU A 432 7.02 -8.89 5.35
CA LEU A 432 8.47 -9.06 5.31
C LEU A 432 9.14 -8.27 6.43
N VAL A 433 10.35 -8.66 6.79
CA VAL A 433 11.20 -7.93 7.72
C VAL A 433 12.60 -7.82 7.12
N VAL A 434 13.12 -6.60 7.08
CA VAL A 434 14.49 -6.32 6.65
C VAL A 434 15.32 -5.97 7.87
N LEU A 435 16.36 -6.74 8.15
CA LEU A 435 17.42 -6.41 9.10
C LEU A 435 18.52 -5.67 8.36
N VAL A 436 18.93 -4.52 8.87
CA VAL A 436 20.02 -3.72 8.31
C VAL A 436 21.12 -3.59 9.35
N ASP A 437 22.32 -4.05 9.01
CA ASP A 437 23.55 -3.74 9.74
C ASP A 437 24.07 -2.38 9.26
N LEU A 438 23.91 -1.35 10.09
CA LEU A 438 24.26 0.03 9.72
C LEU A 438 25.77 0.26 9.68
N ARG A 439 26.56 -0.60 10.33
CA ARG A 439 28.02 -0.47 10.38
C ARG A 439 28.65 -0.99 9.09
N ASN A 440 28.16 -2.14 8.63
CA ASN A 440 28.67 -2.81 7.44
C ASN A 440 27.83 -2.56 6.19
N LYS A 441 26.69 -1.86 6.32
CA LYS A 441 25.71 -1.60 5.25
C LYS A 441 25.19 -2.89 4.59
N LYS A 442 25.04 -3.95 5.39
CA LYS A 442 24.51 -5.25 4.95
C LYS A 442 23.01 -5.32 5.22
N PHE A 443 22.29 -5.95 4.30
CA PHE A 443 20.84 -6.14 4.37
C PHE A 443 20.55 -7.64 4.43
N TYR A 444 19.70 -8.02 5.35
CA TYR A 444 19.25 -9.40 5.54
C TYR A 444 17.72 -9.43 5.54
N LEU A 445 17.17 -10.44 4.89
CA LEU A 445 15.76 -10.49 4.53
C LEU A 445 15.10 -11.71 5.14
N THR A 446 13.92 -11.51 5.72
CA THR A 446 13.04 -12.58 6.17
C THR A 446 11.59 -12.11 6.08
N GLY A 447 10.67 -12.88 6.61
CA GLY A 447 9.26 -12.56 6.57
C GLY A 447 8.42 -13.68 7.14
N LYS A 448 7.11 -13.51 7.03
CA LYS A 448 6.17 -14.39 7.70
C LYS A 448 6.14 -15.78 7.08
N SER A 449 6.38 -16.78 7.91
CA SER A 449 6.34 -18.19 7.55
C SER A 449 5.11 -18.90 8.13
N TYR A 450 4.50 -18.36 9.18
CA TYR A 450 3.39 -18.99 9.90
C TYR A 450 2.13 -18.09 9.98
N PRO A 451 1.24 -18.11 8.98
CA PRO A 451 0.01 -17.31 8.94
C PRO A 451 -1.05 -17.73 9.97
N THR A 452 -2.07 -16.90 10.23
CA THR A 452 -3.33 -17.38 10.83
C THR A 452 -4.17 -18.18 9.84
N SER A 453 -5.22 -18.86 10.28
CA SER A 453 -6.14 -19.60 9.38
C SER A 453 -6.74 -18.74 8.27
N ASN A 454 -7.06 -17.48 8.56
CA ASN A 454 -7.64 -16.57 7.57
C ASN A 454 -6.58 -16.08 6.57
N GLN A 455 -5.34 -15.90 7.01
CA GLN A 455 -4.24 -15.43 6.15
C GLN A 455 -3.74 -16.50 5.17
N GLN A 456 -3.95 -17.79 5.43
CA GLN A 456 -3.40 -18.90 4.61
C GLN A 456 -3.77 -18.82 3.13
N LYS A 457 -4.90 -18.17 2.78
CA LYS A 457 -5.40 -18.08 1.41
C LYS A 457 -4.67 -17.04 0.56
N GLY A 458 -3.98 -16.09 1.18
CA GLY A 458 -3.38 -14.94 0.48
C GLY A 458 -1.94 -14.65 0.88
N LEU A 459 -1.47 -15.11 2.04
CA LEU A 459 -0.08 -14.86 2.43
C LEU A 459 0.86 -15.65 1.51
N VAL A 460 1.76 -14.93 0.83
CA VAL A 460 2.95 -15.50 0.20
C VAL A 460 3.98 -15.71 1.30
N ARG A 461 4.17 -16.98 1.66
CA ARG A 461 4.99 -17.40 2.80
C ARG A 461 6.48 -17.39 2.45
N ILE A 462 7.31 -17.08 3.43
CA ILE A 462 8.74 -17.45 3.42
C ILE A 462 8.87 -18.95 3.72
N THR A 463 9.27 -19.71 2.71
CA THR A 463 9.40 -21.18 2.81
C THR A 463 10.73 -21.63 3.40
N ASP A 464 11.82 -20.89 3.14
CA ASP A 464 13.11 -21.16 3.77
C ASP A 464 13.11 -20.63 5.21
N LEU A 465 12.90 -21.50 6.18
CA LEU A 465 12.81 -21.11 7.58
C LEU A 465 14.16 -20.66 8.16
N LYS A 466 15.28 -20.98 7.51
CA LYS A 466 16.63 -20.54 7.95
C LYS A 466 16.80 -19.03 7.87
N THR A 467 16.05 -18.35 7.00
CA THR A 467 16.10 -16.89 6.91
C THR A 467 15.61 -16.19 8.17
N HIS A 468 15.00 -16.88 9.13
CA HIS A 468 14.66 -16.30 10.43
C HIS A 468 15.85 -16.18 11.39
N PHE A 469 16.98 -16.83 11.09
CA PHE A 469 18.14 -16.92 11.98
C PHE A 469 19.34 -16.24 11.35
N PHE A 470 19.98 -15.35 12.12
CA PHE A 470 21.13 -14.57 11.67
C PHE A 470 22.27 -14.74 12.67
N ASP A 471 23.47 -14.96 12.17
CA ASP A 471 24.68 -14.92 12.98
C ASP A 471 25.32 -13.54 12.84
N LEU A 472 25.43 -12.82 13.96
CA LEU A 472 25.89 -11.45 14.01
C LEU A 472 27.17 -11.40 14.86
N ASP A 473 28.29 -10.98 14.26
CA ASP A 473 29.63 -11.10 14.84
C ASP A 473 29.76 -10.57 16.29
N ASP A 474 29.04 -9.50 16.64
CA ASP A 474 29.12 -8.83 17.95
C ASP A 474 27.95 -9.12 18.90
N VAL A 475 26.99 -9.95 18.47
CA VAL A 475 25.76 -10.25 19.23
C VAL A 475 25.54 -11.76 19.40
N GLY A 476 26.03 -12.55 18.44
CA GLY A 476 25.73 -13.97 18.29
C GLY A 476 24.41 -14.21 17.56
N LYS A 477 23.83 -15.40 17.77
CA LYS A 477 22.66 -15.85 17.02
C LYS A 477 21.39 -15.07 17.39
N LEU A 478 20.83 -14.39 16.38
CA LEU A 478 19.59 -13.63 16.42
C LEU A 478 18.47 -14.41 15.70
N MET A 479 17.27 -14.42 16.28
CA MET A 479 16.05 -14.87 15.61
C MET A 479 15.07 -13.71 15.40
N ILE A 480 14.59 -13.51 14.17
CA ILE A 480 13.57 -12.51 13.83
C ILE A 480 12.25 -13.20 13.50
N LEU A 481 11.16 -12.73 14.11
CA LEU A 481 9.82 -13.28 13.95
C LEU A 481 8.89 -12.21 13.35
N GLY A 482 8.27 -12.53 12.21
CA GLY A 482 7.12 -11.79 11.73
C GLY A 482 5.93 -11.96 12.69
N CYS A 483 4.90 -11.14 12.49
CA CYS A 483 3.79 -10.98 13.42
C CYS A 483 3.28 -12.27 14.10
N ASN A 484 2.82 -13.27 13.32
CA ASN A 484 2.27 -14.51 13.88
C ASN A 484 3.27 -15.67 13.96
N ASP A 485 4.54 -15.48 13.58
CA ASP A 485 5.53 -16.56 13.66
C ASP A 485 5.76 -16.98 15.11
N LEU A 486 5.70 -16.03 16.05
CA LEU A 486 5.75 -16.32 17.49
C LEU A 486 4.68 -17.34 17.93
N THR A 487 3.53 -17.42 17.24
CA THR A 487 2.46 -18.36 17.60
C THR A 487 2.84 -19.83 17.40
N ILE A 488 3.93 -20.14 16.68
CA ILE A 488 4.53 -21.48 16.63
C ILE A 488 4.80 -22.00 18.05
N PHE A 489 5.28 -21.14 18.94
CA PHE A 489 5.61 -21.47 20.33
C PHE A 489 4.41 -21.50 21.27
N ASN A 490 3.22 -21.09 20.82
CA ASN A 490 2.03 -21.15 21.65
C ASN A 490 1.63 -22.62 21.91
N PRO A 491 1.31 -23.05 23.15
CA PRO A 491 0.88 -24.43 23.41
C PRO A 491 -0.28 -24.93 22.52
N ARG A 492 -1.18 -24.02 22.11
CA ARG A 492 -2.29 -24.33 21.20
C ARG A 492 -1.84 -24.70 19.78
N SER A 493 -0.61 -24.35 19.39
CA SER A 493 -0.04 -24.68 18.08
C SER A 493 0.09 -26.20 17.90
N LYS A 494 0.16 -26.99 18.99
CA LYS A 494 0.17 -28.46 18.97
C LYS A 494 -1.01 -29.06 18.19
N ASN A 495 -2.15 -28.38 18.17
CA ASN A 495 -3.37 -28.79 17.47
C ASN A 495 -3.35 -28.53 15.95
N ALA A 496 -2.29 -27.91 15.42
CA ALA A 496 -2.13 -27.70 13.98
C ALA A 496 -2.08 -29.04 13.21
N LYS A 497 -2.66 -29.04 12.00
CA LYS A 497 -2.73 -30.21 11.11
C LYS A 497 -2.15 -29.87 9.72
N GLY A 498 -1.78 -30.91 8.97
CA GLY A 498 -1.20 -30.78 7.62
C GLY A 498 0.06 -29.93 7.60
N TRP A 499 0.27 -29.18 6.52
CA TRP A 499 1.47 -28.38 6.28
C TRP A 499 1.88 -27.45 7.43
N ARG A 500 0.92 -26.96 8.23
CA ARG A 500 1.22 -26.12 9.40
C ARG A 500 1.87 -26.90 10.53
N LYS A 501 1.48 -28.15 10.72
CA LYS A 501 2.13 -29.05 11.69
C LYS A 501 3.59 -29.26 11.29
N ASP A 502 3.82 -29.45 9.99
CA ASP A 502 5.14 -29.71 9.42
C ASP A 502 6.04 -28.48 9.58
N VAL A 503 5.59 -27.29 9.14
CA VAL A 503 6.30 -26.02 9.34
C VAL A 503 6.56 -25.75 10.82
N ARG A 504 5.59 -25.99 11.71
CA ARG A 504 5.79 -25.83 13.15
C ARG A 504 6.90 -26.74 13.66
N ASN A 505 6.87 -28.03 13.31
CA ASN A 505 7.86 -28.99 13.77
C ASN A 505 9.25 -28.64 13.25
N GLU A 506 9.37 -28.34 11.96
CA GLU A 506 10.62 -27.92 11.32
C GLU A 506 11.19 -26.66 11.97
N PHE A 507 10.35 -25.63 12.18
CA PHE A 507 10.78 -24.40 12.82
C PHE A 507 11.25 -24.62 14.26
N LEU A 508 10.57 -25.48 15.02
CA LEU A 508 10.96 -25.77 16.41
C LEU A 508 12.29 -26.54 16.49
N GLU A 509 12.53 -27.49 15.59
CA GLU A 509 13.81 -28.19 15.52
C GLU A 509 14.94 -27.23 15.10
N LEU A 510 14.70 -26.42 14.08
CA LEU A 510 15.65 -25.41 13.63
C LEU A 510 15.94 -24.38 14.73
N ALA A 511 14.93 -23.90 15.45
CA ALA A 511 15.13 -22.95 16.53
C ALA A 511 15.98 -23.52 17.67
N LYS A 512 15.83 -24.82 17.99
CA LYS A 512 16.69 -25.50 18.97
C LYS A 512 18.12 -25.67 18.46
N SER A 513 18.31 -26.04 17.19
CA SER A 513 19.64 -26.24 16.61
C SER A 513 20.41 -24.94 16.44
N GLU A 514 19.73 -23.89 15.96
CA GLU A 514 20.32 -22.55 15.81
C GLU A 514 20.61 -21.90 17.17
N ASN A 515 19.88 -22.30 18.22
CA ASN A 515 20.13 -21.92 19.60
C ASN A 515 20.26 -20.39 19.81
N PRO A 516 19.25 -19.59 19.42
CA PRO A 516 19.34 -18.13 19.41
C PRO A 516 19.48 -17.56 20.83
N LYS A 517 20.24 -16.47 20.95
CA LYS A 517 20.37 -15.68 22.19
C LYS A 517 19.39 -14.51 22.25
N ILE A 518 19.03 -13.96 21.09
CA ILE A 518 18.15 -12.79 20.98
C ILE A 518 16.96 -13.11 20.08
N VAL A 519 15.76 -12.66 20.47
CA VAL A 519 14.55 -12.77 19.64
C VAL A 519 13.86 -11.42 19.49
N LEU A 520 13.62 -11.01 18.24
CA LEU A 520 12.90 -9.77 17.91
C LEU A 520 11.59 -10.12 17.19
N GLN A 521 10.47 -9.51 17.61
CA GLN A 521 9.16 -9.72 17.00
C GLN A 521 8.59 -8.43 16.40
N HIS A 522 7.99 -8.56 15.22
CA HIS A 522 7.38 -7.48 14.44
C HIS A 522 5.86 -7.67 14.30
N PRO A 523 5.07 -7.53 15.38
CA PRO A 523 3.62 -7.61 15.25
C PRO A 523 3.05 -6.35 14.60
N HIS A 524 1.93 -6.52 13.91
CA HIS A 524 1.14 -5.42 13.38
C HIS A 524 0.50 -4.63 14.51
N THR A 525 -0.21 -5.31 15.41
CA THR A 525 -0.93 -4.68 16.52
C THR A 525 -0.70 -5.47 17.81
N THR A 526 -0.60 -4.76 18.92
CA THR A 526 -0.56 -5.34 20.26
C THR A 526 -1.30 -4.41 21.22
N VAL A 527 -2.58 -4.68 21.44
CA VAL A 527 -3.44 -3.90 22.35
C VAL A 527 -3.87 -4.66 23.61
N LYS A 528 -3.52 -5.94 23.71
CA LYS A 528 -3.78 -6.81 24.86
C LYS A 528 -2.54 -7.61 25.23
N LYS A 529 -2.20 -7.65 26.52
CA LYS A 529 -1.11 -8.46 27.09
C LYS A 529 -1.27 -9.94 26.75
N LYS A 530 -2.49 -10.46 26.86
CA LYS A 530 -2.80 -11.88 26.63
C LYS A 530 -2.59 -12.35 25.19
N THR A 531 -2.46 -11.43 24.21
CA THR A 531 -2.28 -11.77 22.79
C THR A 531 -1.05 -12.63 22.57
N TRP A 532 0.09 -12.23 23.15
CA TRP A 532 1.38 -12.87 22.93
C TRP A 532 1.90 -13.63 24.16
N LEU A 533 1.31 -13.41 25.35
CA LEU A 533 1.79 -13.97 26.62
C LEU A 533 2.08 -15.47 26.56
N ASN A 534 1.13 -16.27 26.09
CA ASN A 534 1.30 -17.73 26.03
C ASN A 534 2.36 -18.16 25.02
N ALA A 535 2.54 -17.40 23.95
CA ALA A 535 3.53 -17.68 22.92
C ALA A 535 4.94 -17.34 23.42
N TRP A 536 5.13 -16.18 24.07
CA TRP A 536 6.39 -15.84 24.75
C TRP A 536 6.73 -16.84 25.87
N ASN A 537 5.74 -17.25 26.67
CA ASN A 537 5.95 -18.28 27.70
C ASN A 537 6.41 -19.61 27.10
N GLY A 538 5.80 -20.04 25.99
CA GLY A 538 6.20 -21.24 25.29
C GLY A 538 7.60 -21.12 24.67
N LEU A 539 7.94 -19.96 24.11
CA LEU A 539 9.26 -19.69 23.54
C LEU A 539 10.34 -19.81 24.61
N ARG A 540 10.17 -19.14 25.76
CA ARG A 540 11.12 -19.20 26.88
C ARG A 540 11.37 -20.63 27.38
N LYS A 541 10.31 -21.46 27.42
CA LYS A 541 10.43 -22.88 27.82
C LYS A 541 11.12 -23.73 26.76
N THR A 542 10.94 -23.38 25.50
CA THR A 542 11.48 -24.16 24.37
C THR A 542 12.94 -23.80 24.10
N LEU A 543 13.31 -22.54 24.26
CA LEU A 543 14.61 -21.98 23.94
C LEU A 543 15.20 -21.29 25.19
N PRO A 544 15.77 -22.07 26.13
CA PRO A 544 16.37 -21.52 27.35
C PRO A 544 17.59 -20.64 27.07
N SER A 545 18.22 -20.79 25.89
CA SER A 545 19.32 -19.95 25.39
C SER A 545 18.94 -18.49 25.16
N VAL A 546 17.65 -18.18 25.01
CA VAL A 546 17.19 -16.82 24.70
C VAL A 546 17.38 -15.95 25.94
N GLU A 547 18.42 -15.14 25.92
CA GLU A 547 18.80 -14.19 26.97
C GLU A 547 17.97 -12.91 26.92
N ILE A 548 17.61 -12.46 25.71
CA ILE A 548 16.90 -11.20 25.42
C ILE A 548 15.76 -11.46 24.43
N TYR A 549 14.59 -10.90 24.67
CA TYR A 549 13.60 -10.76 23.61
C TYR A 549 12.81 -9.46 23.75
N SER A 550 12.36 -8.94 22.62
CA SER A 550 11.58 -7.72 22.56
C SER A 550 10.65 -7.69 21.35
N SER A 551 9.48 -7.08 21.54
CA SER A 551 8.51 -6.85 20.47
C SER A 551 8.17 -5.38 20.40
N SER A 552 8.10 -4.86 19.17
CA SER A 552 7.47 -3.58 18.83
C SER A 552 5.95 -3.81 18.60
N GLY A 553 5.25 -2.86 18.00
CA GLY A 553 3.87 -3.00 17.55
C GLY A 553 3.11 -1.68 17.53
N ARG A 554 1.93 -1.71 16.91
CA ARG A 554 0.94 -0.63 17.04
C ARG A 554 0.08 -0.88 18.27
N TYR A 555 -0.02 0.08 19.17
CA TYR A 555 -0.98 0.11 20.27
C TYR A 555 -2.35 0.66 19.79
N TYR A 556 -2.74 0.25 18.58
CA TYR A 556 -3.97 0.68 17.93
C TYR A 556 -4.66 -0.49 17.23
N GLU A 557 -5.97 -0.58 17.37
CA GLU A 557 -6.85 -1.49 16.64
C GLU A 557 -8.21 -0.79 16.48
N SER A 558 -8.67 -0.62 15.23
CA SER A 558 -9.84 0.22 14.90
C SER A 558 -11.15 -0.29 15.51
N ASP A 559 -11.29 -1.61 15.65
CA ASP A 559 -12.54 -2.26 16.02
C ASP A 559 -12.55 -2.75 17.47
N ARG A 560 -11.53 -2.35 18.25
CA ARG A 560 -11.39 -2.75 19.65
C ARG A 560 -11.28 -1.53 20.56
N LEU A 561 -12.35 -1.30 21.30
CA LEU A 561 -12.42 -0.23 22.31
C LEU A 561 -11.71 -0.64 23.60
N ASP A 562 -11.69 -1.93 23.94
CA ASP A 562 -11.05 -2.42 25.16
C ASP A 562 -9.55 -2.72 24.91
N LYS A 563 -8.67 -1.95 25.55
CA LYS A 563 -7.21 -2.13 25.46
C LYS A 563 -6.63 -2.25 26.86
N ASP A 564 -5.60 -3.07 27.03
CA ASP A 564 -4.86 -3.14 28.30
C ASP A 564 -3.94 -1.91 28.39
N CYS A 565 -3.55 -1.50 29.60
CA CYS A 565 -2.64 -0.36 29.78
C CYS A 565 -1.35 -0.53 28.94
N LEU A 566 -0.88 0.56 28.34
CA LEU A 566 0.34 0.55 27.53
C LEU A 566 1.54 0.02 28.33
N ASP A 567 1.68 0.39 29.61
CA ASP A 567 2.75 -0.10 30.49
C ASP A 567 2.76 -1.62 30.62
N ASP A 568 1.58 -2.22 30.80
CA ASP A 568 1.44 -3.66 30.92
C ASP A 568 1.82 -4.39 29.62
N ILE A 569 1.51 -3.76 28.49
CA ILE A 569 1.88 -4.27 27.16
C ILE A 569 3.38 -4.16 26.98
N LEU A 570 3.98 -3.00 27.21
CA LEU A 570 5.43 -2.78 27.04
C LEU A 570 6.25 -3.72 27.93
N LYS A 571 5.81 -3.97 29.17
CA LYS A 571 6.44 -4.93 30.09
C LYS A 571 6.26 -6.38 29.66
N SER A 572 5.07 -6.75 29.15
CA SER A 572 4.79 -8.15 28.77
C SER A 572 5.33 -8.56 27.40
N THR A 573 5.79 -7.60 26.60
CA THR A 573 6.30 -7.80 25.24
C THR A 573 7.83 -7.83 25.17
N LYS A 574 8.49 -7.90 26.32
CA LYS A 574 9.94 -8.10 26.44
C LYS A 574 10.28 -9.04 27.59
N LYS A 575 11.51 -9.53 27.63
CA LYS A 575 12.00 -10.34 28.76
C LYS A 575 12.30 -9.41 29.94
N GLY A 576 12.10 -9.87 31.18
CA GLY A 576 12.22 -9.01 32.37
C GLY A 576 13.58 -8.33 32.56
N ASN A 577 14.66 -8.91 32.01
CA ASN A 577 16.03 -8.36 32.03
C ASN A 577 16.38 -7.57 30.75
N THR A 578 15.45 -7.45 29.79
CA THR A 578 15.67 -6.68 28.56
C THR A 578 15.37 -5.21 28.84
N SER A 579 16.41 -4.39 28.88
CA SER A 579 16.27 -2.94 29.06
C SER A 579 16.03 -2.23 27.72
N THR A 580 15.05 -1.33 27.67
CA THR A 580 14.60 -0.70 26.42
C THR A 580 14.55 0.83 26.43
N ILE A 581 14.66 1.44 25.25
CA ILE A 581 14.17 2.81 24.97
C ILE A 581 12.89 2.68 24.14
N ASP A 582 11.76 3.11 24.66
CA ASP A 582 10.49 3.07 23.93
C ASP A 582 10.12 4.46 23.44
N PHE A 583 10.13 4.63 22.12
CA PHE A 583 9.63 5.83 21.44
C PHE A 583 8.12 5.68 21.24
N ILE A 584 7.34 6.38 22.07
CA ILE A 584 5.89 6.34 22.03
C ILE A 584 5.39 7.43 21.09
N ILE A 585 4.75 7.01 20.00
CA ILE A 585 4.42 7.85 18.86
C ILE A 585 2.92 7.97 18.75
N LYS A 586 2.44 9.19 18.56
CA LYS A 586 1.03 9.47 18.30
C LYS A 586 0.88 10.40 17.11
N LYS A 587 -0.34 10.42 16.59
CA LYS A 587 -0.73 11.35 15.54
C LYS A 587 -1.06 12.70 16.17
N ILE A 588 -0.53 13.78 15.60
CA ILE A 588 -0.89 15.15 15.97
C ILE A 588 -2.33 15.39 15.52
N SER A 589 -3.21 15.60 16.49
CA SER A 589 -4.55 16.11 16.24
C SER A 589 -4.44 17.57 15.86
N ILE A 590 -4.67 17.89 14.59
CA ILE A 590 -4.85 19.27 14.16
C ILE A 590 -6.24 19.67 14.65
N THR A 591 -6.27 20.45 15.73
CA THR A 591 -7.48 21.13 16.22
C THR A 591 -7.95 22.20 15.24
#